data_AF-A0A4S4KN73-F1
#
_entry.id   AF-A0A4S4KN73-F1
#
_cell.length_a   1.000
_cell.length_b   1.000
_cell.length_c   1.000
_cell.angle_alpha   90.00
_cell.angle_beta   90.00
_cell.angle_gamma   90.00
#
_symmetry.space_group_name_H-M   'P 1'
#
loop_
_entity.id
_entity.type
_entity.pdbx_description
1 polymer ?
#
loop_
_entity_poly.entity_id
_entity_poly.type
_entity_poly.pdbx_seq_one_letter_code
_entity_poly.pdbx_strand_id
1 'polypeptide(L)'
;MEALLSKYPDQIPWLERHGFSVQDLIESLKWYPAQQLGEMESAPPEEREGRYATLEEVSEENFDRLEANLVKVLPIQQELIPDMSEFASCRILVISSTTDQAQQFVQRVKALRSDSIDFESTGQQTPVLTNTSDNGSICIPWTIVNKYYTADVHFEIRELQSFSGDHASEVPAIIYVWSCGEPYQDYVSTLSQKLQHHDPEVSLAVRLGGASSVPAEGKDAEDGLDEFLSSHGLEYVDGDRDGAGYLDEDRSGVPGLPRVIDALSTIMWPSLVQSAATSARKSRARELLDWARVEEADDGLRALISSNDDKEHEVGSSGADAAPKKSRMQREMDELEKWLEEDDIGRRRMDDAQAWIARDDATDGWSDIPTPMIRTPGGDQTSLALTTTSQNLLVHQWT
;
A
#
# COMPACT_ATOMS: atom_id res chain seq x y z
N MET A 1 -20.11 -27.37 -1.57
CA MET A 1 -18.90 -27.66 -0.77
C MET A 1 -18.34 -29.04 -1.07
N GLU A 2 -19.10 -30.12 -0.88
CA GLU A 2 -18.66 -31.50 -1.19
C GLU A 2 -18.12 -31.64 -2.63
N ALA A 3 -18.83 -31.11 -3.64
CA ALA A 3 -18.36 -31.12 -5.02
C ALA A 3 -17.07 -30.29 -5.25
N LEU A 4 -16.85 -29.24 -4.46
CA LEU A 4 -15.69 -28.35 -4.56
C LEU A 4 -14.46 -29.03 -3.93
N LEU A 5 -14.61 -29.64 -2.77
CA LEU A 5 -13.58 -30.43 -2.10
C LEU A 5 -13.20 -31.68 -2.88
N SER A 6 -14.18 -32.31 -3.56
CA SER A 6 -13.90 -33.43 -4.48
C SER A 6 -13.09 -33.01 -5.71
N LYS A 7 -13.18 -31.74 -6.12
CA LYS A 7 -12.43 -31.19 -7.26
C LYS A 7 -11.01 -30.76 -6.86
N TYR A 8 -10.78 -30.43 -5.60
CA TYR A 8 -9.50 -29.97 -5.06
C TYR A 8 -9.13 -30.71 -3.75
N PRO A 9 -8.79 -32.01 -3.81
CA PRO A 9 -8.52 -32.80 -2.62
C PRO A 9 -7.28 -32.31 -1.83
N ASP A 10 -6.34 -31.65 -2.52
CA ASP A 10 -5.08 -31.16 -1.93
C ASP A 10 -5.28 -29.97 -0.98
N GLN A 11 -6.45 -29.35 -1.00
CA GLN A 11 -6.83 -28.23 -0.12
C GLN A 11 -7.30 -28.72 1.27
N ILE A 12 -7.67 -30.01 1.40
CA ILE A 12 -8.19 -30.59 2.64
C ILE A 12 -7.17 -30.49 3.80
N PRO A 13 -5.89 -30.87 3.63
CA PRO A 13 -4.90 -30.74 4.70
C PRO A 13 -4.62 -29.29 5.11
N TRP A 14 -4.77 -28.33 4.19
CA TRP A 14 -4.62 -26.90 4.50
C TRP A 14 -5.75 -26.41 5.40
N LEU A 15 -6.99 -26.77 5.06
CA LEU A 15 -8.18 -26.48 5.85
C LEU A 15 -8.05 -27.05 7.27
N GLU A 16 -7.71 -28.34 7.39
CA GLU A 16 -7.56 -29.00 8.69
C GLU A 16 -6.43 -28.38 9.53
N ARG A 17 -5.30 -28.00 8.90
CA ARG A 17 -4.17 -27.35 9.58
C ARG A 17 -4.51 -25.97 10.13
N HIS A 18 -5.46 -25.26 9.52
CA HIS A 18 -5.94 -23.95 9.99
C HIS A 18 -7.17 -24.06 10.90
N GLY A 19 -7.48 -25.27 11.40
CA GLY A 19 -8.55 -25.51 12.36
C GLY A 19 -9.93 -25.66 11.72
N PHE A 20 -10.03 -25.80 10.40
CA PHE A 20 -11.29 -26.10 9.72
C PHE A 20 -11.46 -27.60 9.62
N SER A 21 -12.33 -28.17 10.47
CA SER A 21 -12.86 -29.52 10.23
C SER A 21 -13.74 -29.47 8.99
N VAL A 22 -13.30 -30.12 7.92
CA VAL A 22 -14.05 -30.19 6.65
C VAL A 22 -15.43 -30.81 6.87
N GLN A 23 -15.52 -31.79 7.77
CA GLN A 23 -16.77 -32.43 8.15
C GLN A 23 -17.70 -31.45 8.86
N ASP A 24 -17.19 -30.65 9.81
CA ASP A 24 -17.98 -29.65 10.54
C ASP A 24 -18.42 -28.51 9.62
N LEU A 25 -17.60 -28.17 8.62
CA LEU A 25 -17.94 -27.16 7.62
C LEU A 25 -19.07 -27.65 6.73
N ILE A 26 -19.02 -28.91 6.27
CA ILE A 26 -20.09 -29.55 5.51
C ILE A 26 -21.36 -29.68 6.36
N GLU A 27 -21.25 -30.04 7.64
CA GLU A 27 -22.38 -30.19 8.55
C GLU A 27 -23.01 -28.84 8.92
N SER A 28 -22.22 -27.80 9.14
CA SER A 28 -22.73 -26.44 9.37
C SER A 28 -23.36 -25.83 8.12
N LEU A 29 -22.94 -26.25 6.93
CA LEU A 29 -23.56 -25.89 5.65
C LEU A 29 -24.83 -26.70 5.34
N LYS A 30 -25.04 -27.84 6.01
CA LYS A 30 -26.21 -28.70 5.86
C LYS A 30 -27.39 -28.10 6.64
N TRP A 31 -27.95 -27.02 6.11
CA TRP A 31 -29.22 -26.49 6.53
C TRP A 31 -30.36 -27.32 5.90
N TYR A 32 -31.24 -27.90 6.70
CA TYR A 32 -32.42 -28.65 6.24
C TYR A 32 -33.72 -27.91 6.62
N PRO A 33 -33.99 -26.74 5.98
CA PRO A 33 -35.15 -25.93 6.31
C PRO A 33 -36.46 -26.70 6.15
N ALA A 34 -36.53 -27.59 5.16
CA ALA A 34 -37.72 -28.41 4.89
C ALA A 34 -38.05 -29.40 6.02
N GLN A 35 -37.03 -29.95 6.69
CA GLN A 35 -37.23 -30.89 7.79
C GLN A 35 -37.65 -30.15 9.07
N GLN A 36 -37.01 -29.02 9.35
CA GLN A 36 -37.38 -28.15 10.47
C GLN A 36 -38.78 -27.55 10.31
N LEU A 37 -39.17 -27.15 9.08
CA LEU A 37 -40.53 -26.72 8.78
C LEU A 37 -41.55 -27.86 9.01
N GLY A 38 -41.23 -29.07 8.56
CA GLY A 38 -42.12 -30.23 8.71
C GLY A 38 -42.36 -30.62 10.17
N GLU A 39 -41.32 -30.56 11.01
CA GLU A 39 -41.44 -30.78 12.46
C GLU A 39 -42.28 -29.67 13.13
N MET A 40 -42.16 -28.42 12.65
CA MET A 40 -42.98 -27.28 13.10
C MET A 40 -44.45 -27.36 12.69
N GLU A 41 -44.74 -27.76 11.46
CA GLU A 41 -46.11 -27.91 10.97
C GLU A 41 -46.87 -29.03 11.69
N SER A 42 -46.14 -29.99 12.27
CA SER A 42 -46.70 -31.06 13.10
C SER A 42 -47.05 -30.61 14.54
N ALA A 43 -46.55 -29.46 14.99
CA ALA A 43 -46.78 -28.97 16.35
C ALA A 43 -48.17 -28.33 16.53
N PRO A 44 -48.72 -28.28 17.75
CA PRO A 44 -49.99 -27.59 18.05
C PRO A 44 -49.89 -26.08 17.76
N PRO A 45 -50.97 -25.42 17.30
CA PRO A 45 -50.95 -24.01 16.89
C PRO A 45 -50.41 -23.03 17.95
N GLU A 46 -50.69 -23.28 19.23
CA GLU A 46 -50.26 -22.44 20.35
C GLU A 46 -48.73 -22.49 20.58
N GLU A 47 -48.06 -23.55 20.15
CA GLU A 47 -46.60 -23.68 20.26
C GLU A 47 -45.87 -23.23 18.98
N ARG A 48 -46.59 -22.99 17.88
CA ARG A 48 -45.97 -22.62 16.60
C ARG A 48 -45.39 -21.22 16.64
N GLU A 49 -46.08 -20.27 17.22
CA GLU A 49 -45.71 -18.85 17.21
C GLU A 49 -44.39 -18.60 17.95
N GLY A 50 -44.19 -19.25 19.11
CA GLY A 50 -42.91 -19.21 19.83
C GLY A 50 -41.78 -19.94 19.11
N ARG A 51 -42.09 -20.99 18.35
CA ARG A 51 -41.11 -21.74 17.54
C ARG A 51 -40.70 -20.99 16.26
N TYR A 52 -41.58 -20.18 15.67
CA TYR A 52 -41.23 -19.31 14.54
C TYR A 52 -40.18 -18.28 14.94
N ALA A 53 -40.35 -17.61 16.10
CA ALA A 53 -39.38 -16.64 16.59
C ALA A 53 -38.00 -17.26 16.88
N THR A 54 -37.98 -18.48 17.43
CA THR A 54 -36.71 -19.20 17.66
C THR A 54 -36.09 -19.71 16.36
N LEU A 55 -36.89 -20.08 15.36
CA LEU A 55 -36.37 -20.50 14.06
C LEU A 55 -35.73 -19.33 13.30
N GLU A 56 -36.32 -18.13 13.41
CA GLU A 56 -35.79 -16.90 12.82
C GLU A 56 -34.43 -16.55 13.45
N GLU A 57 -34.34 -16.52 14.78
CA GLU A 57 -33.08 -16.28 15.51
C GLU A 57 -32.00 -17.32 15.18
N VAL A 58 -32.37 -18.61 15.14
CA VAL A 58 -31.45 -19.69 14.74
C VAL A 58 -31.05 -19.58 13.28
N SER A 59 -31.92 -19.06 12.40
CA SER A 59 -31.59 -18.88 10.99
C SER A 59 -30.62 -17.72 10.77
N GLU A 60 -30.76 -16.63 11.52
CA GLU A 60 -29.83 -15.50 11.50
C GLU A 60 -28.45 -15.91 12.03
N GLU A 61 -28.39 -16.59 13.19
CA GLU A 61 -27.12 -17.06 13.76
C GLU A 61 -26.39 -18.04 12.83
N ASN A 62 -27.15 -18.90 12.12
CA ASN A 62 -26.58 -19.80 11.12
C ASN A 62 -26.10 -19.05 9.88
N PHE A 63 -26.79 -17.99 9.45
CA PHE A 63 -26.37 -17.16 8.33
C PHE A 63 -25.10 -16.38 8.65
N ASP A 64 -25.00 -15.82 9.87
CA ASP A 64 -23.80 -15.15 10.35
C ASP A 64 -22.61 -16.11 10.45
N ARG A 65 -22.83 -17.33 10.95
CA ARG A 65 -21.79 -18.39 10.96
C ARG A 65 -21.38 -18.80 9.54
N LEU A 66 -22.34 -18.89 8.63
CA LEU A 66 -22.08 -19.19 7.22
C LEU A 66 -21.23 -18.09 6.57
N GLU A 67 -21.58 -16.83 6.77
CA GLU A 67 -20.84 -15.68 6.25
C GLU A 67 -19.43 -15.61 6.85
N ALA A 68 -19.30 -15.75 8.17
CA ALA A 68 -18.01 -15.79 8.84
C ALA A 68 -17.12 -16.95 8.37
N ASN A 69 -17.69 -18.10 8.00
CA ASN A 69 -16.96 -19.23 7.46
C ASN A 69 -16.67 -19.08 5.96
N LEU A 70 -17.57 -18.49 5.18
CA LEU A 70 -17.34 -18.18 3.77
C LEU A 70 -16.20 -17.17 3.62
N VAL A 71 -16.14 -16.12 4.44
CA VAL A 71 -15.03 -15.15 4.45
C VAL A 71 -13.68 -15.81 4.76
N LYS A 72 -13.67 -16.91 5.53
CA LYS A 72 -12.45 -17.67 5.85
C LYS A 72 -12.05 -18.70 4.78
N VAL A 73 -13.00 -19.16 3.97
CA VAL A 73 -12.78 -20.11 2.87
C VAL A 73 -12.58 -19.39 1.54
N LEU A 74 -13.08 -18.16 1.38
CA LEU A 74 -12.84 -17.28 0.22
C LEU A 74 -11.36 -16.94 -0.08
N PRO A 75 -10.40 -16.97 0.85
CA PRO A 75 -8.97 -16.91 0.51
C PRO A 75 -8.55 -18.05 -0.42
N ILE A 76 -9.28 -19.18 -0.42
CA ILE A 76 -9.06 -20.29 -1.37
C ILE A 76 -9.58 -19.94 -2.78
N GLN A 77 -10.56 -19.03 -2.90
CA GLN A 77 -11.02 -18.53 -4.21
C GLN A 77 -10.11 -17.45 -4.79
N GLN A 78 -9.11 -16.95 -4.06
CA GLN A 78 -8.07 -16.09 -4.66
C GLN A 78 -7.20 -16.84 -5.69
N GLU A 79 -7.23 -18.17 -5.78
CA GLU A 79 -6.60 -18.88 -6.91
C GLU A 79 -7.45 -18.88 -8.19
N LEU A 80 -8.68 -18.33 -8.14
CA LEU A 80 -9.52 -18.02 -9.31
C LEU A 80 -9.48 -16.51 -9.63
N ILE A 81 -8.43 -15.79 -9.21
CA ILE A 81 -8.09 -14.50 -9.81
C ILE A 81 -7.91 -14.77 -11.31
N PRO A 82 -8.69 -14.13 -12.21
CA PRO A 82 -8.45 -14.25 -13.65
C PRO A 82 -6.98 -13.92 -13.86
N ASP A 83 -6.25 -14.77 -14.60
CA ASP A 83 -4.80 -14.69 -14.74
C ASP A 83 -4.39 -13.23 -15.03
N MET A 84 -3.92 -12.53 -13.98
CA MET A 84 -3.67 -11.08 -14.07
C MET A 84 -2.53 -10.78 -15.04
N SER A 85 -1.81 -11.80 -15.49
CA SER A 85 -0.84 -11.70 -16.57
C SER A 85 -1.45 -11.28 -17.91
N GLU A 86 -2.77 -11.42 -18.10
CA GLU A 86 -3.46 -11.01 -19.32
C GLU A 86 -3.71 -9.50 -19.39
N PHE A 87 -3.73 -8.78 -18.27
CA PHE A 87 -4.01 -7.34 -18.27
C PHE A 87 -2.73 -6.52 -18.49
N ALA A 88 -2.58 -5.98 -19.70
CA ALA A 88 -1.48 -5.07 -20.04
C ALA A 88 -1.40 -3.85 -19.11
N SER A 89 -2.54 -3.38 -18.59
CA SER A 89 -2.63 -2.25 -17.67
C SER A 89 -2.08 -2.51 -16.25
N CYS A 90 -1.82 -3.77 -15.89
CA CYS A 90 -1.22 -4.16 -14.60
C CYS A 90 0.23 -4.66 -14.77
N ARG A 91 0.81 -4.41 -15.93
CA ARG A 91 2.12 -4.91 -16.34
C ARG A 91 3.21 -3.90 -16.05
N ILE A 92 4.34 -4.39 -15.57
CA ILE A 92 5.61 -3.68 -15.48
C ILE A 92 6.56 -4.33 -16.46
N LEU A 93 6.87 -3.65 -17.57
CA LEU A 93 7.74 -4.21 -18.59
C LEU A 93 9.21 -3.97 -18.23
N VAL A 94 9.96 -5.05 -18.08
CA VAL A 94 11.41 -5.00 -17.78
C VAL A 94 12.17 -5.45 -19.01
N ILE A 95 12.98 -4.55 -19.56
CA ILE A 95 13.77 -4.75 -20.78
C ILE A 95 15.25 -4.77 -20.42
N SER A 96 15.97 -5.78 -20.88
CA SER A 96 17.39 -5.96 -20.60
C SER A 96 18.13 -6.60 -21.77
N SER A 97 19.46 -6.58 -21.76
CA SER A 97 20.27 -7.29 -22.76
C SER A 97 20.13 -8.81 -22.64
N THR A 98 19.91 -9.30 -21.43
CA THR A 98 19.74 -10.73 -21.10
C THR A 98 18.61 -10.92 -20.09
N THR A 99 17.86 -12.02 -20.19
CA THR A 99 16.77 -12.32 -19.25
C THR A 99 17.27 -12.47 -17.81
N ASP A 100 18.47 -13.00 -17.62
CA ASP A 100 19.06 -13.22 -16.30
C ASP A 100 19.30 -11.90 -15.56
N GLN A 101 19.75 -10.85 -16.29
CA GLN A 101 19.94 -9.51 -15.73
C GLN A 101 18.61 -8.90 -15.27
N ALA A 102 17.55 -8.99 -16.08
CA ALA A 102 16.22 -8.54 -15.67
C ALA A 102 15.65 -9.35 -14.49
N GLN A 103 15.89 -10.65 -14.45
CA GLN A 103 15.49 -11.47 -13.31
C GLN A 103 16.22 -11.06 -12.02
N GLN A 104 17.54 -10.82 -12.11
CA GLN A 104 18.33 -10.32 -10.97
C GLN A 104 17.80 -8.98 -10.48
N PHE A 105 17.46 -8.06 -11.39
CA PHE A 105 16.80 -6.80 -11.04
C PHE A 105 15.49 -7.04 -10.26
N VAL A 106 14.57 -7.84 -10.81
CA VAL A 106 13.27 -8.11 -10.19
C VAL A 106 13.46 -8.77 -8.81
N GLN A 107 14.41 -9.69 -8.67
CA GLN A 107 14.73 -10.33 -7.40
C GLN A 107 15.22 -9.32 -6.36
N ARG A 108 16.10 -8.38 -6.75
CA ARG A 108 16.55 -7.31 -5.85
C ARG A 108 15.42 -6.37 -5.42
N VAL A 109 14.57 -5.95 -6.36
CA VAL A 109 13.39 -5.13 -6.05
C VAL A 109 12.45 -5.84 -5.07
N LYS A 110 12.24 -7.16 -5.25
CA LYS A 110 11.45 -7.96 -4.32
C LYS A 110 12.10 -8.08 -2.95
N ALA A 111 13.41 -8.25 -2.88
CA ALA A 111 14.15 -8.36 -1.62
C ALA A 111 14.02 -7.11 -0.73
N LEU A 112 14.01 -5.91 -1.32
CA LEU A 112 13.88 -4.64 -0.57
C LEU A 112 12.59 -4.54 0.25
N ARG A 113 11.52 -5.24 -0.15
CA ARG A 113 10.27 -5.25 0.61
C ARG A 113 10.33 -6.17 1.82
N SER A 114 11.10 -7.25 1.75
CA SER A 114 11.25 -8.18 2.85
C SER A 114 11.99 -7.55 4.04
N ASP A 115 12.92 -6.64 3.78
CA ASP A 115 13.71 -5.99 4.84
C ASP A 115 12.93 -4.89 5.58
N SER A 116 11.82 -4.40 5.03
CA SER A 116 11.03 -3.32 5.62
C SER A 116 9.88 -3.80 6.51
N ILE A 117 9.58 -5.09 6.54
CA ILE A 117 8.47 -5.65 7.32
C ILE A 117 9.01 -6.85 8.10
N ASP A 118 9.20 -6.70 9.41
CA ASP A 118 9.47 -7.79 10.37
C ASP A 118 8.26 -8.74 10.50
N PHE A 119 7.68 -9.16 9.38
CA PHE A 119 6.69 -10.23 9.36
C PHE A 119 7.45 -11.55 9.29
N GLU A 120 7.74 -12.09 10.47
CA GLU A 120 8.28 -13.43 10.59
C GLU A 120 7.45 -14.44 9.78
N SER A 121 8.14 -15.10 8.85
CA SER A 121 7.85 -16.48 8.44
C SER A 121 6.45 -16.77 7.87
N THR A 122 6.32 -16.60 6.56
CA THR A 122 5.59 -17.59 5.76
C THR A 122 6.50 -18.04 4.63
N GLY A 123 7.04 -19.25 4.81
CA GLY A 123 7.92 -20.05 3.95
C GLY A 123 8.50 -19.41 2.68
N GLN A 124 9.83 -19.49 2.54
CA GLN A 124 10.56 -19.37 1.27
C GLN A 124 9.89 -20.23 0.18
N GLN A 125 8.89 -19.68 -0.49
CA GLN A 125 8.46 -20.17 -1.78
C GLN A 125 9.55 -19.68 -2.73
N THR A 126 10.39 -20.62 -3.17
CA THR A 126 11.12 -20.45 -4.41
C THR A 126 10.11 -19.94 -5.44
N PRO A 127 10.38 -18.82 -6.13
CA PRO A 127 9.45 -18.31 -7.13
C PRO A 127 9.26 -19.42 -8.17
N VAL A 128 8.11 -20.06 -8.12
CA VAL A 128 7.69 -20.98 -9.17
C VAL A 128 7.59 -20.09 -10.40
N LEU A 129 8.58 -20.20 -11.29
CA LEU A 129 8.59 -19.55 -12.59
C LEU A 129 7.32 -20.01 -13.32
N THR A 130 6.28 -19.21 -13.17
CA THR A 130 4.95 -19.53 -13.64
C THR A 130 4.90 -18.99 -15.06
N ASN A 131 4.92 -19.93 -16.00
CA ASN A 131 4.56 -19.75 -17.39
C ASN A 131 5.56 -18.90 -18.20
N THR A 132 6.54 -19.56 -18.81
CA THR A 132 7.07 -19.09 -20.10
C THR A 132 5.89 -19.00 -21.05
N SER A 133 5.45 -17.79 -21.36
CA SER A 133 4.45 -17.57 -22.39
C SER A 133 5.04 -18.00 -23.75
N ASP A 134 4.19 -18.43 -24.69
CA ASP A 134 4.62 -18.89 -26.03
C ASP A 134 5.48 -17.87 -26.81
N ASN A 135 5.52 -16.60 -26.36
CA ASN A 135 6.30 -15.50 -26.94
C ASN A 135 7.67 -15.26 -26.29
N GLY A 136 8.19 -16.21 -25.48
CA GLY A 136 9.51 -16.12 -24.86
C GLY A 136 9.63 -15.08 -23.74
N SER A 137 8.51 -14.54 -23.26
CA SER A 137 8.45 -13.65 -22.09
C SER A 137 8.26 -14.44 -20.80
N ILE A 138 8.86 -13.92 -19.74
CA ILE A 138 8.75 -14.48 -18.39
C ILE A 138 7.90 -13.51 -17.58
N CYS A 139 6.76 -14.01 -17.08
CA CYS A 139 5.88 -13.24 -16.21
C CYS A 139 6.17 -13.59 -14.74
N ILE A 140 6.32 -12.57 -13.91
CA ILE A 140 6.58 -12.73 -12.48
C ILE A 140 5.54 -11.93 -11.69
N PRO A 141 4.58 -12.57 -11.01
CA PRO A 141 3.57 -11.87 -10.23
C PRO A 141 4.20 -11.12 -9.05
N TRP A 142 3.61 -9.99 -8.71
CA TRP A 142 4.05 -9.14 -7.60
C TRP A 142 2.90 -8.30 -7.06
N THR A 143 2.90 -8.01 -5.75
CA THR A 143 1.90 -7.13 -5.14
C THR A 143 2.61 -5.91 -4.58
N ILE A 144 2.20 -4.73 -5.05
CA ILE A 144 2.63 -3.46 -4.48
C ILE A 144 1.75 -3.21 -3.25
N VAL A 145 2.37 -3.22 -2.07
CA VAL A 145 1.72 -2.86 -0.80
C VAL A 145 2.31 -1.52 -0.32
N ASN A 146 1.47 -0.51 -0.11
CA ASN A 146 1.88 0.71 0.57
C ASN A 146 0.84 1.11 1.63
N LYS A 147 1.06 2.24 2.31
CA LYS A 147 0.15 2.73 3.36
C LYS A 147 -1.29 2.95 2.87
N TYR A 148 -1.44 3.31 1.61
CA TYR A 148 -2.69 3.79 1.04
C TYR A 148 -3.46 2.67 0.32
N TYR A 149 -2.75 1.73 -0.31
CA TYR A 149 -3.35 0.69 -1.12
C TYR A 149 -2.48 -0.56 -1.28
N THR A 150 -3.11 -1.62 -1.79
CA THR A 150 -2.48 -2.82 -2.33
C THR A 150 -2.86 -2.95 -3.80
N ALA A 151 -1.92 -3.28 -4.68
CA ALA A 151 -2.19 -3.50 -6.10
C ALA A 151 -1.48 -4.75 -6.60
N ASP A 152 -2.23 -5.65 -7.24
CA ASP A 152 -1.69 -6.85 -7.87
C ASP A 152 -1.19 -6.51 -9.27
N VAL A 153 0.09 -6.70 -9.50
CA VAL A 153 0.80 -6.37 -10.73
C VAL A 153 1.69 -7.55 -11.14
N HIS A 154 2.33 -7.45 -12.30
CA HIS A 154 3.33 -8.44 -12.69
C HIS A 154 4.47 -7.80 -13.46
N PHE A 155 5.67 -8.34 -13.27
CA PHE A 155 6.80 -8.02 -14.14
C PHE A 155 6.73 -8.90 -15.38
N GLU A 156 6.78 -8.30 -16.56
CA GLU A 156 7.04 -9.02 -17.80
C GLU A 156 8.48 -8.75 -18.23
N ILE A 157 9.29 -9.80 -18.27
CA ILE A 157 10.70 -9.71 -18.67
C ILE A 157 10.80 -9.98 -20.18
N ARG A 158 11.48 -9.06 -20.88
CA ARG A 158 11.84 -9.23 -22.30
C ARG A 158 13.29 -8.88 -22.56
N GLU A 159 13.89 -9.61 -23.50
CA GLU A 159 15.19 -9.26 -24.04
C GLU A 159 15.04 -8.09 -25.04
N LEU A 160 16.00 -7.19 -25.06
CA LEU A 160 16.01 -6.01 -25.92
C LEU A 160 15.86 -6.35 -27.41
N GLN A 161 16.44 -7.48 -27.83
CA GLN A 161 16.39 -7.95 -29.22
C GLN A 161 14.99 -8.42 -29.63
N SER A 162 14.25 -9.04 -28.70
CA SER A 162 12.88 -9.52 -28.95
C SER A 162 11.82 -8.47 -28.69
N PHE A 163 12.19 -7.33 -28.09
CA PHE A 163 11.27 -6.24 -27.80
C PHE A 163 10.81 -5.49 -29.08
N SER A 164 9.49 -5.38 -29.28
CA SER A 164 8.83 -4.51 -30.25
C SER A 164 7.92 -3.49 -29.55
N GLY A 165 7.56 -2.40 -30.24
CA GLY A 165 6.66 -1.36 -29.70
C GLY A 165 5.29 -1.91 -29.27
N ASP A 166 4.76 -2.93 -29.97
CA ASP A 166 3.48 -3.54 -29.64
C ASP A 166 3.42 -4.08 -28.20
N HIS A 167 4.56 -4.51 -27.65
CA HIS A 167 4.64 -5.01 -26.26
C HIS A 167 4.49 -3.90 -25.22
N ALA A 168 4.68 -2.63 -25.60
CA ALA A 168 4.49 -1.46 -24.75
C ALA A 168 3.07 -0.88 -24.84
N SER A 169 2.16 -1.50 -25.60
CA SER A 169 0.77 -1.06 -25.68
C SER A 169 0.09 -1.20 -24.33
N GLU A 170 -0.48 -0.10 -23.82
CA GLU A 170 -1.22 -0.03 -22.55
C GLU A 170 -0.39 -0.36 -21.30
N VAL A 171 0.94 -0.39 -21.41
CA VAL A 171 1.83 -0.66 -20.28
C VAL A 171 2.12 0.65 -19.53
N PRO A 172 1.76 0.77 -18.25
CA PRO A 172 1.96 2.00 -17.49
C PRO A 172 3.41 2.20 -17.01
N ALA A 173 4.20 1.13 -16.90
CA ALA A 173 5.56 1.18 -16.38
C ALA A 173 6.56 0.43 -17.27
N ILE A 174 7.63 1.10 -17.68
CA ILE A 174 8.73 0.53 -18.45
C ILE A 174 10.04 0.75 -17.70
N ILE A 175 10.81 -0.32 -17.56
CA ILE A 175 12.11 -0.31 -16.87
C ILE A 175 13.15 -0.92 -17.81
N TYR A 176 14.10 -0.10 -18.24
CA TYR A 176 15.29 -0.57 -18.94
C TYR A 176 16.40 -0.86 -17.92
N VAL A 177 16.97 -2.05 -17.98
CA VAL A 177 18.05 -2.51 -17.09
C VAL A 177 19.29 -2.81 -17.91
N TRP A 178 20.46 -2.31 -17.47
CA TRP A 178 21.75 -2.62 -18.08
C TRP A 178 22.84 -2.81 -17.04
N SER A 179 23.95 -3.40 -17.49
CA SER A 179 25.15 -3.64 -16.69
C SER A 179 26.26 -2.67 -17.09
N CYS A 180 27.21 -2.44 -16.18
CA CYS A 180 28.41 -1.68 -16.50
C CYS A 180 29.15 -2.29 -17.72
N GLY A 181 29.54 -1.43 -18.67
CA GLY A 181 30.23 -1.84 -19.90
C GLY A 181 29.33 -2.16 -21.09
N GLU A 182 28.01 -2.15 -20.93
CA GLU A 182 27.08 -2.30 -22.04
C GLU A 182 26.90 -0.98 -22.83
N PRO A 183 26.70 -1.03 -24.16
CA PRO A 183 26.50 0.16 -25.00
C PRO A 183 25.07 0.73 -24.84
N TYR A 184 24.75 1.18 -23.62
CA TYR A 184 23.41 1.62 -23.24
C TYR A 184 22.88 2.78 -24.11
N GLN A 185 23.75 3.64 -24.64
CA GLN A 185 23.33 4.79 -25.46
C GLN A 185 22.63 4.35 -26.76
N ASP A 186 23.18 3.35 -27.45
CA ASP A 186 22.60 2.79 -28.66
C ASP A 186 21.27 2.09 -28.36
N TYR A 187 21.22 1.39 -27.22
CA TYR A 187 20.04 0.69 -26.74
C TYR A 187 18.91 1.65 -26.35
N VAL A 188 19.20 2.72 -25.60
CA VAL A 188 18.24 3.77 -25.23
C VAL A 188 17.73 4.52 -26.46
N SER A 189 18.61 4.84 -27.41
CA SER A 189 18.21 5.47 -28.68
C SER A 189 17.25 4.57 -29.46
N THR A 190 17.52 3.26 -29.50
CA THR A 190 16.64 2.29 -30.16
C THR A 190 15.32 2.11 -29.41
N LEU A 191 15.35 2.07 -28.07
CA LEU A 191 14.17 1.92 -27.23
C LEU A 191 13.25 3.13 -27.34
N SER A 192 13.79 4.35 -27.20
CA SER A 192 13.03 5.59 -27.33
C SER A 192 12.34 5.70 -28.70
N GLN A 193 13.00 5.27 -29.78
CA GLN A 193 12.37 5.21 -31.10
C GLN A 193 11.19 4.22 -31.13
N LYS A 194 11.34 3.03 -30.55
CA LYS A 194 10.26 2.02 -30.46
C LYS A 194 9.11 2.49 -29.56
N LEU A 195 9.41 3.29 -28.54
CA LEU A 195 8.46 3.80 -27.54
C LEU A 195 7.85 5.15 -27.92
N GLN A 196 8.21 5.77 -29.04
CA GLN A 196 7.78 7.12 -29.42
C GLN A 196 6.24 7.31 -29.45
N HIS A 197 5.48 6.25 -29.66
CA HIS A 197 4.02 6.27 -29.72
C HIS A 197 3.33 5.78 -28.44
N HIS A 198 4.12 5.48 -27.41
CA HIS A 198 3.66 4.99 -26.12
C HIS A 198 3.97 6.04 -25.06
N ASP A 199 3.03 6.27 -24.15
CA ASP A 199 3.16 7.24 -23.07
C ASP A 199 3.01 6.52 -21.73
N PRO A 200 4.04 5.73 -21.32
CA PRO A 200 4.03 5.09 -20.01
C PRO A 200 4.08 6.15 -18.90
N GLU A 201 3.33 5.93 -17.81
CA GLU A 201 3.33 6.81 -16.64
C GLU A 201 4.72 6.87 -15.98
N VAL A 202 5.46 5.76 -16.01
CA VAL A 202 6.79 5.65 -15.42
C VAL A 202 7.74 4.99 -16.42
N SER A 203 8.86 5.67 -16.68
CA SER A 203 9.95 5.20 -17.53
C SER A 203 11.27 5.32 -16.77
N LEU A 204 11.86 4.17 -16.41
CA LEU A 204 13.08 4.12 -15.61
C LEU A 204 14.23 3.46 -16.38
N ALA A 205 15.43 3.94 -16.12
CA ALA A 205 16.68 3.41 -16.62
C ALA A 205 17.57 3.03 -15.42
N VAL A 206 17.69 1.72 -15.16
CA VAL A 206 18.38 1.16 -13.99
C VAL A 206 19.72 0.52 -14.37
N ARG A 207 20.82 1.00 -13.77
CA ARG A 207 22.14 0.38 -13.89
C ARG A 207 22.37 -0.66 -12.78
N LEU A 208 22.90 -1.84 -13.12
CA LEU A 208 23.32 -2.88 -12.18
C LEU A 208 24.80 -3.30 -12.39
N GLY A 209 25.41 -3.89 -11.36
CA GLY A 209 26.80 -4.37 -11.39
C GLY A 209 27.89 -3.28 -11.35
N GLY A 210 27.57 -2.07 -10.88
CA GLY A 210 28.45 -0.90 -10.81
C GLY A 210 29.26 -0.76 -9.53
N ALA A 211 29.30 -1.78 -8.65
CA ALA A 211 30.03 -1.70 -7.39
C ALA A 211 31.55 -1.52 -7.61
N SER A 212 31.97 -0.26 -7.61
CA SER A 212 33.25 0.25 -7.13
C SER A 212 34.49 -0.55 -7.56
N SER A 213 34.73 -0.61 -8.86
CA SER A 213 36.12 -0.70 -9.35
C SER A 213 36.35 0.47 -10.28
N VAL A 214 36.66 1.61 -9.67
CA VAL A 214 37.20 2.80 -10.35
C VAL A 214 38.36 2.38 -11.27
N PRO A 215 38.29 2.55 -12.61
CA PRO A 215 39.47 2.99 -13.33
C PRO A 215 39.49 4.51 -13.20
N ALA A 216 40.54 5.04 -12.61
CA ALA A 216 40.75 6.47 -12.36
C ALA A 216 40.91 7.32 -13.65
N GLU A 217 40.40 6.87 -14.79
CA GLU A 217 40.62 7.43 -16.11
C GLU A 217 39.31 7.43 -16.91
N GLY A 218 38.35 8.26 -16.50
CA GLY A 218 37.09 8.40 -17.22
C GLY A 218 35.97 9.13 -16.48
N LYS A 219 36.29 10.13 -15.64
CA LYS A 219 35.27 10.96 -14.97
C LYS A 219 34.32 11.67 -15.95
N ASP A 220 34.78 11.91 -17.18
CA ASP A 220 34.01 12.60 -18.22
C ASP A 220 32.88 11.75 -18.84
N ALA A 221 32.76 10.45 -18.52
CA ALA A 221 31.72 9.57 -19.10
C ALA A 221 30.42 9.48 -18.28
N GLU A 222 30.43 9.91 -17.01
CA GLU A 222 29.21 9.97 -16.17
C GLU A 222 28.57 11.37 -16.20
N ASP A 223 29.35 12.42 -16.50
CA ASP A 223 28.86 13.77 -16.70
C ASP A 223 27.96 13.83 -17.94
N GLY A 224 26.64 13.79 -17.72
CA GLY A 224 25.62 13.85 -18.76
C GLY A 224 24.83 12.56 -18.96
N LEU A 225 25.10 11.48 -18.20
CA LEU A 225 24.28 10.24 -18.26
C LEU A 225 22.81 10.53 -17.94
N ASP A 226 22.56 11.23 -16.84
CA ASP A 226 21.22 11.59 -16.37
C ASP A 226 20.50 12.54 -17.36
N GLU A 227 21.23 13.51 -17.92
CA GLU A 227 20.69 14.42 -18.94
C GLU A 227 20.35 13.68 -20.25
N PHE A 228 21.22 12.76 -20.68
CA PHE A 228 20.98 11.91 -21.85
C PHE A 228 19.73 11.04 -21.65
N LEU A 229 19.62 10.34 -20.52
CA LEU A 229 18.45 9.49 -20.23
C LEU A 229 17.17 10.32 -20.12
N SER A 230 17.23 11.46 -19.44
CA SER A 230 16.10 12.40 -19.32
C SER A 230 15.66 12.94 -20.68
N SER A 231 16.59 13.22 -21.60
CA SER A 231 16.27 13.66 -22.96
C SER A 231 15.53 12.60 -23.79
N HIS A 232 15.62 11.33 -23.39
CA HIS A 232 14.89 10.19 -23.98
C HIS A 232 13.67 9.78 -23.13
N GLY A 233 13.30 10.57 -22.12
CA GLY A 233 12.14 10.31 -21.27
C GLY A 233 12.34 9.23 -20.21
N LEU A 234 13.59 8.84 -19.91
CA LEU A 234 13.92 7.83 -18.90
C LEU A 234 14.57 8.50 -17.67
N GLU A 235 14.07 8.18 -16.48
CA GLU A 235 14.70 8.59 -15.21
C GLU A 235 15.83 7.62 -14.83
N TYR A 236 17.01 8.15 -14.51
CA TYR A 236 18.17 7.32 -14.13
C TYR A 236 18.08 6.84 -12.67
N VAL A 237 18.35 5.55 -12.44
CA VAL A 237 18.46 4.95 -11.12
C VAL A 237 19.72 4.08 -11.04
N ASP A 238 20.56 4.35 -10.03
CA ASP A 238 21.73 3.51 -9.74
C ASP A 238 21.35 2.33 -8.83
N GLY A 239 21.17 1.15 -9.40
CA GLY A 239 20.66 -0.02 -8.70
C GLY A 239 21.64 -0.70 -7.74
N ASP A 240 22.91 -0.27 -7.69
CA ASP A 240 23.90 -0.76 -6.69
C ASP A 240 24.20 0.28 -5.61
N ARG A 241 23.53 1.44 -5.63
CA ARG A 241 23.69 2.44 -4.57
C ARG A 241 22.98 1.96 -3.31
N ASP A 242 23.69 1.19 -2.49
CA ASP A 242 23.27 0.88 -1.13
C ASP A 242 23.15 2.20 -0.36
N GLY A 243 21.99 2.44 0.27
CA GLY A 243 21.63 3.70 0.93
C GLY A 243 22.51 4.10 2.14
N ALA A 244 23.68 3.49 2.34
CA ALA A 244 24.49 3.58 3.55
C ALA A 244 25.68 4.57 3.47
N GLY A 245 25.96 5.20 2.33
CA GLY A 245 27.34 5.68 2.09
C GLY A 245 27.64 7.18 2.00
N TYR A 246 26.73 8.04 1.54
CA TYR A 246 27.11 9.40 1.14
C TYR A 246 26.09 10.45 1.57
N LEU A 247 26.41 11.12 2.67
CA LEU A 247 25.80 12.35 3.19
C LEU A 247 26.05 13.53 2.23
N ASP A 248 25.52 13.45 1.01
CA ASP A 248 25.41 14.61 0.13
C ASP A 248 24.02 15.19 0.34
N GLU A 249 23.91 16.09 1.33
CA GLU A 249 22.64 16.62 1.90
C GLU A 249 21.75 17.40 0.91
N ASP A 250 22.23 17.64 -0.32
CA ASP A 250 21.53 18.50 -1.29
C ASP A 250 20.65 17.77 -2.31
N ARG A 251 20.60 16.42 -2.30
CA ARG A 251 19.72 15.63 -3.19
C ARG A 251 18.65 14.91 -2.40
N SER A 252 17.55 15.61 -2.10
CA SER A 252 16.38 15.15 -1.32
C SER A 252 15.59 13.93 -1.84
N GLY A 253 16.12 13.14 -2.78
CA GLY A 253 15.50 11.92 -3.29
C GLY A 253 16.15 10.67 -2.70
N VAL A 254 15.34 9.66 -2.34
CA VAL A 254 15.85 8.34 -1.91
C VAL A 254 16.64 7.74 -3.07
N PRO A 255 17.96 7.53 -2.94
CA PRO A 255 18.76 7.00 -4.03
C PRO A 255 18.57 5.49 -4.20
N GLY A 256 18.80 5.01 -5.43
CA GLY A 256 18.93 3.59 -5.75
C GLY A 256 17.62 2.84 -5.92
N LEU A 257 17.63 1.52 -5.71
CA LEU A 257 16.47 0.67 -5.99
C LEU A 257 15.18 1.03 -5.22
N PRO A 258 15.20 1.56 -3.98
CA PRO A 258 13.98 2.04 -3.34
C PRO A 258 13.24 3.09 -4.17
N ARG A 259 13.95 3.91 -4.96
CA ARG A 259 13.35 4.87 -5.89
C ARG A 259 12.44 4.21 -6.92
N VAL A 260 12.78 3.00 -7.36
CA VAL A 260 11.94 2.21 -8.28
C VAL A 260 10.60 1.90 -7.64
N ILE A 261 10.60 1.49 -6.37
CA ILE A 261 9.37 1.16 -5.64
C ILE A 261 8.51 2.42 -5.44
N ASP A 262 9.14 3.54 -5.11
CA ASP A 262 8.45 4.83 -4.97
C ASP A 262 7.80 5.25 -6.29
N ALA A 263 8.53 5.18 -7.40
CA ALA A 263 8.02 5.50 -8.73
C ALA A 263 6.86 4.56 -9.13
N LEU A 264 6.99 3.24 -8.92
CA LEU A 264 5.90 2.31 -9.19
C LEU A 264 4.68 2.52 -8.26
N SER A 265 4.88 3.15 -7.11
CA SER A 265 3.82 3.48 -6.15
C SER A 265 3.10 4.80 -6.48
N THR A 266 3.54 5.56 -7.48
CA THR A 266 2.82 6.75 -7.96
C THR A 266 1.74 6.40 -8.98
N ILE A 267 1.85 5.23 -9.62
CA ILE A 267 0.93 4.74 -10.65
C ILE A 267 -0.41 4.35 -10.01
N MET A 268 -1.50 4.81 -10.62
CA MET A 268 -2.86 4.46 -10.23
C MET A 268 -3.29 3.15 -10.87
N TRP A 269 -2.80 2.04 -10.34
CA TRP A 269 -3.04 0.70 -10.88
C TRP A 269 -4.54 0.35 -10.94
N PRO A 270 -5.04 -0.28 -12.02
CA PRO A 270 -6.44 -0.73 -12.08
C PRO A 270 -6.79 -1.79 -11.03
N SER A 271 -5.81 -2.58 -10.59
CA SER A 271 -5.92 -3.59 -9.53
C SER A 271 -5.82 -3.00 -8.12
N LEU A 272 -5.80 -1.67 -7.97
CA LEU A 272 -5.65 -1.00 -6.70
C LEU A 272 -6.85 -1.24 -5.78
N VAL A 273 -6.58 -1.83 -4.62
CA VAL A 273 -7.52 -2.02 -3.51
C VAL A 273 -7.07 -1.15 -2.34
N GLN A 274 -7.97 -0.32 -1.79
CA GLN A 274 -7.65 0.49 -0.61
C GLN A 274 -7.34 -0.41 0.58
N SER A 275 -6.29 -0.08 1.34
CA SER A 275 -5.88 -0.88 2.49
C SER A 275 -7.00 -0.95 3.54
N ALA A 276 -7.19 -2.10 4.18
CA ALA A 276 -8.23 -2.27 5.21
C ALA A 276 -8.10 -1.23 6.35
N ALA A 277 -6.87 -0.79 6.67
CA ALA A 277 -6.61 0.26 7.64
C ALA A 277 -7.23 1.62 7.24
N THR A 278 -7.22 1.96 5.95
CA THR A 278 -7.86 3.18 5.45
C THR A 278 -9.37 3.01 5.27
N SER A 279 -9.81 1.83 4.83
CA SER A 279 -11.24 1.49 4.73
C SER A 279 -11.94 1.51 6.08
N ALA A 280 -11.35 0.91 7.13
CA ALA A 280 -11.90 0.86 8.49
C ALA A 280 -12.04 2.25 9.15
N ARG A 281 -11.18 3.20 8.80
CA ARG A 281 -11.32 4.61 9.25
C ARG A 281 -12.49 5.30 8.56
N LYS A 282 -12.70 5.07 7.26
CA LYS A 282 -13.84 5.65 6.50
C LYS A 282 -15.18 5.04 6.91
N SER A 283 -15.24 3.74 7.20
CA SER A 283 -16.48 3.11 7.66
C SER A 283 -16.90 3.66 9.03
N ARG A 284 -15.98 3.84 9.97
CA ARG A 284 -16.30 4.47 11.27
C ARG A 284 -16.68 5.94 11.20
N ALA A 285 -16.04 6.72 10.33
CA ALA A 285 -16.45 8.11 10.14
C ALA A 285 -17.85 8.22 9.52
N ARG A 286 -18.20 7.30 8.62
CA ARG A 286 -19.58 7.17 8.09
C ARG A 286 -20.55 6.70 9.16
N GLU A 287 -20.16 5.76 10.00
CA GLU A 287 -20.96 5.32 11.14
C GLU A 287 -21.23 6.50 12.08
N LEU A 288 -20.21 7.31 12.44
CA LEU A 288 -20.40 8.52 13.23
C LEU A 288 -21.34 9.56 12.56
N LEU A 289 -21.28 9.71 11.24
CA LEU A 289 -22.19 10.60 10.51
C LEU A 289 -23.62 10.06 10.46
N ASP A 290 -23.80 8.73 10.34
CA ASP A 290 -25.11 8.11 10.42
C ASP A 290 -25.69 8.19 11.84
N TRP A 291 -24.86 8.11 12.88
CA TRP A 291 -25.29 8.34 14.27
C TRP A 291 -25.76 9.78 14.48
N ALA A 292 -25.01 10.77 13.95
CA ALA A 292 -25.42 12.17 14.00
C ALA A 292 -26.73 12.44 13.22
N ARG A 293 -27.00 11.66 12.17
CA ARG A 293 -28.24 11.79 11.37
C ARG A 293 -29.44 11.13 12.03
N VAL A 294 -29.24 10.02 12.73
CA VAL A 294 -30.27 9.38 13.56
C VAL A 294 -30.61 10.24 14.79
N GLU A 295 -29.64 10.99 15.32
CA GLU A 295 -29.87 11.91 16.46
C GLU A 295 -30.74 13.14 16.11
N GLU A 296 -30.73 13.61 14.86
CA GLU A 296 -31.66 14.67 14.42
C GLU A 296 -33.13 14.20 14.38
N ALA A 297 -33.38 12.89 14.27
CA ALA A 297 -34.73 12.34 14.21
C ALA A 297 -35.34 12.10 15.60
N ASP A 298 -34.52 11.78 16.60
CA ASP A 298 -35.00 11.39 17.94
C ASP A 298 -34.56 12.39 19.05
N ASP A 299 -35.48 13.29 19.40
CA ASP A 299 -35.69 13.88 20.74
C ASP A 299 -34.61 14.77 21.42
N GLY A 300 -33.46 15.05 20.80
CA GLY A 300 -32.41 15.89 21.41
C GLY A 300 -32.83 17.34 21.74
N LEU A 301 -33.66 17.97 20.90
CA LEU A 301 -34.15 19.34 21.12
C LEU A 301 -35.41 19.42 21.99
N ARG A 302 -36.22 18.36 22.06
CA ARG A 302 -37.45 18.34 22.89
C ARG A 302 -37.17 18.17 24.38
N ALA A 303 -36.09 17.49 24.73
CA ALA A 303 -35.64 17.33 26.12
C ALA A 303 -35.13 18.66 26.72
N LEU A 304 -34.55 19.55 25.92
CA LEU A 304 -34.07 20.86 26.40
C LEU A 304 -35.19 21.90 26.51
N ILE A 305 -36.23 21.83 25.68
CA ILE A 305 -37.37 22.76 25.76
C ILE A 305 -38.34 22.37 26.88
N SER A 306 -38.47 21.08 27.20
CA SER A 306 -39.37 20.62 28.29
C SER A 306 -38.79 20.77 29.70
N SER A 307 -37.55 21.23 29.84
CA SER A 307 -36.86 21.31 31.15
C SER A 307 -36.97 22.66 31.85
N ASN A 308 -37.73 23.62 31.30
CA ASN A 308 -37.72 25.01 31.79
C ASN A 308 -39.06 25.58 32.28
N ASP A 309 -40.08 24.74 32.44
CA ASP A 309 -41.30 25.12 33.16
C ASP A 309 -41.54 24.15 34.32
N ASP A 310 -41.89 24.72 35.47
CA ASP A 310 -42.33 24.08 36.71
C ASP A 310 -41.28 23.44 37.62
N LYS A 311 -40.56 24.24 38.43
CA LYS A 311 -40.30 23.92 39.87
C LYS A 311 -40.05 25.17 40.74
N GLU A 312 -41.11 25.91 41.01
CA GLU A 312 -41.28 26.53 42.34
C GLU A 312 -42.21 25.61 43.15
N HIS A 313 -41.68 24.66 43.93
CA HIS A 313 -42.30 24.21 45.18
C HIS A 313 -41.38 23.29 46.01
N GLU A 314 -41.08 23.82 47.19
CA GLU A 314 -40.74 23.26 48.50
C GLU A 314 -40.30 21.79 48.73
N VAL A 315 -39.14 21.71 49.39
CA VAL A 315 -38.84 21.03 50.67
C VAL A 315 -39.31 19.57 50.87
N GLY A 316 -38.33 18.66 50.89
CA GLY A 316 -38.38 17.50 51.76
C GLY A 316 -37.64 16.25 51.28
N SER A 317 -36.71 15.78 52.12
CA SER A 317 -36.33 14.36 52.29
C SER A 317 -35.14 13.81 51.48
N SER A 318 -33.99 13.79 52.17
CA SER A 318 -33.19 12.60 52.49
C SER A 318 -32.65 11.70 51.36
N GLY A 319 -31.35 11.89 51.08
CA GLY A 319 -30.31 10.85 51.16
C GLY A 319 -30.49 9.57 50.33
N ALA A 320 -29.93 9.57 49.12
CA ALA A 320 -29.24 8.42 48.52
C ALA A 320 -28.32 8.94 47.41
N ASP A 321 -27.11 8.39 47.33
CA ASP A 321 -26.00 8.76 46.43
C ASP A 321 -26.43 8.97 44.98
N ALA A 322 -26.70 10.22 44.61
CA ALA A 322 -26.84 10.63 43.23
C ALA A 322 -25.45 10.95 42.70
N ALA A 323 -24.79 9.94 42.11
CA ALA A 323 -23.67 10.19 41.22
C ALA A 323 -24.10 11.28 40.22
N PRO A 324 -23.31 12.34 40.01
CA PRO A 324 -23.68 13.38 39.07
C PRO A 324 -23.92 12.70 37.74
N LYS A 325 -25.15 12.78 37.22
CA LYS A 325 -25.49 12.33 35.87
C LYS A 325 -24.66 13.19 34.94
N LYS A 326 -23.42 12.75 34.65
CA LYS A 326 -22.57 13.34 33.64
C LYS A 326 -23.45 13.45 32.41
N SER A 327 -23.63 14.69 31.95
CA SER A 327 -24.37 14.97 30.72
C SER A 327 -23.87 13.99 29.67
N ARG A 328 -24.77 13.42 28.86
CA ARG A 328 -24.40 12.47 27.80
C ARG A 328 -23.24 13.01 26.95
N MET A 329 -23.25 14.32 26.69
CA MET A 329 -22.17 15.06 26.04
C MET A 329 -20.83 15.01 26.78
N GLN A 330 -20.82 15.02 28.12
CA GLN A 330 -19.58 14.88 28.91
C GLN A 330 -19.04 13.45 28.82
N ARG A 331 -19.91 12.44 28.77
CA ARG A 331 -19.48 11.05 28.58
C ARG A 331 -18.85 10.87 27.20
N GLU A 332 -19.45 11.48 26.19
CA GLU A 332 -18.95 11.47 24.81
C GLU A 332 -17.64 12.27 24.68
N MET A 333 -17.49 13.42 25.35
CA MET A 333 -16.22 14.16 25.43
C MET A 333 -15.11 13.37 26.13
N ASP A 334 -15.43 12.71 27.25
CA ASP A 334 -14.46 11.88 27.97
C ASP A 334 -14.04 10.65 27.11
N GLU A 335 -14.96 10.12 26.29
CA GLU A 335 -14.68 9.00 25.37
C GLU A 335 -13.83 9.44 24.16
N LEU A 336 -14.05 10.66 23.65
CA LEU A 336 -13.20 11.28 22.63
C LEU A 336 -11.79 11.60 23.16
N GLU A 337 -11.67 12.10 24.39
CA GLU A 337 -10.37 12.36 25.04
C GLU A 337 -9.58 11.06 25.20
N LYS A 338 -10.23 10.00 25.69
CA LYS A 338 -9.61 8.68 25.78
C LYS A 338 -9.17 8.14 24.43
N TRP A 339 -9.94 8.39 23.37
CA TRP A 339 -9.60 7.94 22.02
C TRP A 339 -8.38 8.68 21.44
N LEU A 340 -8.27 9.99 21.69
CA LEU A 340 -7.10 10.78 21.30
C LEU A 340 -5.84 10.32 22.03
N GLU A 341 -5.96 9.96 23.32
CA GLU A 341 -4.85 9.40 24.09
C GLU A 341 -4.43 8.01 23.57
N GLU A 342 -5.38 7.15 23.19
CA GLU A 342 -5.08 5.81 22.65
C GLU A 342 -4.39 5.85 21.28
N ASP A 343 -4.76 6.77 20.38
CA ASP A 343 -4.08 6.94 19.07
C ASP A 343 -2.67 7.55 19.25
N ASP A 344 -2.49 8.47 20.20
CA ASP A 344 -1.18 9.02 20.56
C ASP A 344 -0.27 7.95 21.20
N ILE A 345 -0.82 7.04 22.01
CA ILE A 345 -0.07 5.89 22.56
C ILE A 345 0.27 4.90 21.45
N GLY A 346 -0.64 4.67 20.49
CA GLY A 346 -0.39 3.84 19.31
C GLY A 346 0.74 4.40 18.44
N ARG A 347 0.73 5.72 18.18
CA ARG A 347 1.80 6.41 17.44
C ARG A 347 3.11 6.42 18.21
N ARG A 348 3.09 6.77 19.50
CA ARG A 348 4.30 6.74 20.34
C ARG A 348 4.89 5.33 20.44
N ARG A 349 4.07 4.27 20.52
CA ARG A 349 4.61 2.90 20.46
C ARG A 349 5.25 2.55 19.13
N MET A 350 4.71 3.08 18.03
CA MET A 350 5.24 2.87 16.68
C MET A 350 6.53 3.68 16.44
N ASP A 351 6.56 4.92 16.93
CA ASP A 351 7.72 5.82 16.89
C ASP A 351 8.82 5.35 17.87
N ASP A 352 8.46 4.89 19.08
CA ASP A 352 9.40 4.31 20.05
C ASP A 352 9.96 2.99 19.52
N ALA A 353 9.15 2.12 18.91
CA ALA A 353 9.64 0.90 18.26
C ALA A 353 10.67 1.23 17.15
N GLN A 354 10.47 2.31 16.40
CA GLN A 354 11.47 2.81 15.44
C GLN A 354 12.70 3.43 16.13
N ALA A 355 12.53 4.11 17.27
CA ALA A 355 13.63 4.72 18.03
C ALA A 355 14.51 3.70 18.78
N TRP A 356 13.99 2.53 19.15
CA TRP A 356 14.79 1.43 19.72
C TRP A 356 15.60 0.67 18.67
N ILE A 357 15.14 0.60 17.41
CA ILE A 357 15.89 -0.01 16.30
C ILE A 357 17.08 0.87 15.88
N ALA A 358 16.98 2.19 16.01
CA ALA A 358 18.05 3.13 15.67
C ALA A 358 19.16 3.25 16.75
N ARG A 359 19.10 2.50 17.86
CA ARG A 359 19.90 2.78 19.06
C ARG A 359 21.06 1.82 19.35
N ASP A 360 21.31 0.83 18.49
CA ASP A 360 22.44 -0.10 18.68
C ASP A 360 23.74 0.27 17.94
N ASP A 361 23.82 1.44 17.27
CA ASP A 361 25.08 1.87 16.62
C ASP A 361 25.37 3.38 16.68
N ALA A 362 25.17 4.01 17.85
CA ALA A 362 25.68 5.36 18.09
C ALA A 362 25.97 5.61 19.57
N THR A 363 27.09 5.06 20.05
CA THR A 363 27.81 5.66 21.17
C THR A 363 28.48 6.97 20.73
N ASP A 364 28.27 7.99 21.55
CA ASP A 364 28.98 9.28 21.60
C ASP A 364 28.59 10.37 20.59
N GLY A 365 28.02 11.48 21.13
CA GLY A 365 28.24 12.80 20.53
C GLY A 365 27.06 13.74 20.35
N TRP A 366 26.03 13.74 21.20
CA TRP A 366 25.00 14.80 21.18
C TRP A 366 24.99 15.58 22.50
N SER A 367 26.01 16.41 22.67
CA SER A 367 25.99 17.56 23.58
C SER A 367 25.97 18.82 22.73
N ASP A 368 25.05 19.74 23.03
CA ASP A 368 24.94 21.10 22.51
C ASP A 368 24.44 21.29 21.06
N ILE A 369 23.11 21.35 20.90
CA ILE A 369 22.48 22.12 19.81
C ILE A 369 22.03 23.47 20.38
N PRO A 370 22.63 24.61 19.95
CA PRO A 370 22.12 25.91 20.32
C PRO A 370 20.84 26.24 19.54
N THR A 371 19.84 26.71 20.26
CA THR A 371 18.55 27.20 19.75
C THR A 371 18.77 28.30 18.69
N PRO A 372 18.23 28.18 17.46
CA PRO A 372 18.36 29.23 16.46
C PRO A 372 17.50 30.44 16.85
N MET A 373 18.14 31.60 17.05
CA MET A 373 17.46 32.89 17.17
C MET A 373 17.01 33.37 15.80
N ILE A 374 15.70 33.48 15.62
CA ILE A 374 15.06 34.12 14.46
C ILE A 374 15.39 35.62 14.48
N ARG A 375 16.23 36.07 13.54
CA ARG A 375 16.44 37.51 13.28
C ARG A 375 15.55 37.95 12.12
N THR A 376 14.56 38.78 12.42
CA THR A 376 13.80 39.55 11.44
C THR A 376 14.69 40.58 10.73
N PRO A 377 14.62 40.74 9.39
CA PRO A 377 15.36 41.78 8.69
C PRO A 377 14.69 43.14 8.89
N GLY A 378 15.39 44.06 9.55
CA GLY A 378 15.09 45.48 9.51
C GLY A 378 15.64 46.10 8.23
N GLY A 379 14.80 46.84 7.51
CA GLY A 379 15.20 47.58 6.31
C GLY A 379 15.97 48.85 6.63
N ASP A 380 16.96 49.14 5.79
CA ASP A 380 17.34 50.48 5.31
C ASP A 380 18.35 50.28 4.17
N GLN A 381 17.97 50.59 2.93
CA GLN A 381 18.23 51.84 2.22
C GLN A 381 19.66 52.03 1.69
N THR A 382 19.71 51.98 0.35
CA THR A 382 20.47 52.84 -0.58
C THR A 382 21.99 52.98 -0.44
N SER A 383 22.72 52.55 -1.47
CA SER A 383 23.56 53.47 -2.25
C SER A 383 23.96 52.87 -3.60
N LEU A 384 23.78 53.71 -4.62
CA LEU A 384 24.16 53.52 -6.02
C LEU A 384 25.69 53.48 -6.18
N ALA A 385 26.18 52.59 -7.04
CA ALA A 385 27.37 52.85 -7.85
C ALA A 385 27.29 52.09 -9.17
N LEU A 386 27.10 52.86 -10.24
CA LEU A 386 27.31 52.46 -11.63
C LEU A 386 28.81 52.22 -11.87
N THR A 387 29.15 51.10 -12.50
CA THR A 387 30.35 51.01 -13.35
C THR A 387 30.10 50.11 -14.54
N THR A 388 29.88 50.78 -15.66
CA THR A 388 29.94 50.28 -17.04
C THR A 388 31.34 49.77 -17.35
N THR A 389 31.47 48.51 -17.79
CA THR A 389 32.59 48.09 -18.65
C THR A 389 32.07 47.11 -19.71
N SER A 390 32.12 47.58 -20.95
CA SER A 390 31.89 46.83 -22.18
C SER A 390 33.16 46.08 -22.63
N GLN A 391 32.95 45.14 -23.56
CA GLN A 391 33.91 44.56 -24.53
C GLN A 391 34.69 43.31 -24.08
N ASN A 392 34.33 42.15 -24.63
CA ASN A 392 34.96 41.62 -25.86
C ASN A 392 34.36 40.26 -26.21
N LEU A 393 33.64 40.18 -27.33
CA LEU A 393 33.26 38.91 -27.96
C LEU A 393 34.05 38.79 -29.26
N LEU A 394 34.93 37.79 -29.28
CA LEU A 394 35.79 37.42 -30.38
C LEU A 394 34.94 36.90 -31.55
N VAL A 395 35.08 37.52 -32.71
CA VAL A 395 34.66 36.96 -34.00
C VAL A 395 35.93 36.83 -34.85
N HIS A 396 36.34 35.60 -35.15
CA HIS A 396 37.16 35.26 -36.31
C HIS A 396 36.64 33.89 -36.82
N GLN A 397 35.85 33.87 -37.89
CA GLN A 397 36.19 33.87 -39.32
C GLN A 397 36.66 32.51 -39.86
N TRP A 398 35.98 32.13 -40.94
CA TRP A 398 36.21 30.98 -41.80
C TRP A 398 37.56 31.03 -42.53
N THR A 399 38.14 29.85 -42.75
CA THR A 399 38.56 29.34 -44.08
C THR A 399 38.59 27.82 -44.03
#